data_AF-A0A0F9UW57-F1
#
_entry.id   AF-A0A0F9UW57-F1
#
_cell.length_a   1.000
_cell.length_b   1.000
_cell.length_c   1.000
_cell.angle_alpha   90.00
_cell.angle_beta   90.00
_cell.angle_gamma   90.00
#
_symmetry.space_group_name_H-M   'P 1'
#
loop_
_entity.id
_entity.type
_entity.pdbx_description
1 polymer ?
#
loop_
_entity_poly.entity_id
_entity_poly.type
_entity_poly.pdbx_seq_one_letter_code
_entity_poly.pdbx_strand_id
1 'polypeptide(L)'
;MKDLPKADERKIVTALQQAVKYANAGSTPDDAIVKAAGEAELPMQAVQRICEAFNTSKTLAHFKKTAGADRADSFPIADTVKVLTALWPPVPETPVKAAAAGLHSDYVRFEEHEEFMKVAEAVKLPPLVDKVPEPYEPDPGVMAQQAIDERNHLLTLQKEARATYRDMFGRMMAAVDKAADHWRQATTPPEDFALVEKRAYAVFGESSRPLIEWLVKAGNLADRRVAVKRAAVDDLGKQQMAWPEGEPYDAIADAVFFAKQAYHIAKESAIIADSITEHAIGRIDHLPPIFVEQAIEHWLPKDAKKDMPGFTEQTGRPEKVKNIYRALKREHPGMPAEMKARIASRRGSKSQETRKEGPPYSGPLTASKKVAALNELFIS
;
A
#
# COMPACT_ATOMS: atom_id res chain seq x y z
N MET A 1 15.99 3.05 0.40
CA MET A 1 17.28 2.58 0.97
C MET A 1 18.33 2.74 -0.10
N LYS A 2 19.54 3.20 0.24
CA LYS A 2 20.67 3.11 -0.70
C LYS A 2 21.09 1.65 -0.77
N ASP A 3 21.26 1.13 -1.97
CA ASP A 3 21.74 -0.25 -2.17
C ASP A 3 23.17 -0.37 -1.60
N LEU A 4 23.41 -1.43 -0.83
CA LEU A 4 24.75 -1.75 -0.38
C LEU A 4 25.60 -2.18 -1.58
N PRO A 5 26.89 -1.82 -1.63
CA PRO A 5 27.81 -2.38 -2.60
C PRO A 5 27.81 -3.91 -2.52
N LYS A 6 27.75 -4.59 -3.68
CA LYS A 6 27.72 -6.07 -3.74
C LYS A 6 28.91 -6.73 -3.02
N ALA A 7 30.04 -6.04 -2.91
CA ALA A 7 31.21 -6.52 -2.18
C ALA A 7 30.94 -6.59 -0.67
N ASP A 8 30.30 -5.57 -0.10
CA ASP A 8 29.97 -5.51 1.33
C ASP A 8 28.88 -6.51 1.68
N GLU A 9 27.88 -6.65 0.81
CA GLU A 9 26.85 -7.68 0.94
C GLU A 9 27.46 -9.09 1.03
N ARG A 10 28.40 -9.43 0.14
CA ARG A 10 29.11 -10.72 0.19
C ARG A 10 29.92 -10.92 1.47
N LYS A 11 30.57 -9.87 1.97
CA LYS A 11 31.31 -9.93 3.25
C LYS A 11 30.38 -10.22 4.42
N ILE A 12 29.24 -9.52 4.49
CA ILE A 12 28.23 -9.71 5.53
C ILE A 12 27.68 -11.14 5.50
N VAL A 13 27.31 -11.64 4.31
CA VAL A 13 26.81 -13.01 4.15
C VAL A 13 27.86 -14.05 4.54
N THR A 14 29.11 -13.85 4.15
CA THR A 14 30.22 -14.76 4.51
C THR A 14 30.45 -14.78 6.02
N ALA A 15 30.45 -13.62 6.68
CA ALA A 15 30.60 -13.52 8.12
C ALA A 15 29.42 -14.19 8.86
N LEU A 16 28.19 -14.00 8.40
CA LEU A 16 27.02 -14.68 8.95
C LEU A 16 27.14 -16.21 8.85
N GLN A 17 27.60 -16.73 7.71
CA GLN A 17 27.85 -18.16 7.53
C GLN A 17 28.91 -18.69 8.49
N GLN A 18 29.98 -17.93 8.74
CA GLN A 18 31.02 -18.31 9.70
C GLN A 18 30.50 -18.27 11.14
N ALA A 19 29.71 -17.27 11.52
CA ALA A 19 29.06 -17.22 12.82
C ALA A 19 28.17 -18.46 13.06
N VAL A 20 27.40 -18.88 12.05
CA VAL A 20 26.61 -20.13 12.13
C VAL A 20 27.50 -21.37 12.30
N LYS A 21 28.64 -21.44 11.60
CA LYS A 21 29.61 -22.53 11.77
C LYS A 21 30.20 -22.57 13.18
N TYR A 22 30.63 -21.43 13.73
CA TYR A 22 31.16 -21.36 15.10
C TYR A 22 30.11 -21.74 16.15
N ALA A 23 28.89 -21.25 15.99
CA ALA A 23 27.80 -21.61 16.90
C ALA A 23 27.45 -23.11 16.85
N ASN A 24 27.48 -23.72 15.67
CA ASN A 24 27.26 -25.17 15.52
C ASN A 24 28.45 -26.01 16.03
N ALA A 25 29.66 -25.42 16.10
CA ALA A 25 30.84 -26.03 16.69
C ALA A 25 30.87 -25.92 18.24
N GLY A 26 29.85 -25.29 18.85
CA GLY A 26 29.69 -25.21 20.31
C GLY A 26 29.99 -23.84 20.92
N SER A 27 30.36 -22.82 20.13
CA SER A 27 30.48 -21.45 20.64
C SER A 27 29.10 -20.88 21.02
N THR A 28 29.05 -19.99 22.00
CA THR A 28 27.83 -19.23 22.27
C THR A 28 27.50 -18.33 21.05
N PRO A 29 26.21 -17.98 20.82
CA PRO A 29 25.84 -17.06 19.73
C PRO A 29 26.61 -15.74 19.75
N ASP A 30 26.84 -15.17 20.94
CA ASP A 30 27.56 -13.91 21.11
C ASP A 30 29.02 -14.07 20.65
N ASP A 31 29.73 -15.07 21.17
CA ASP A 31 31.14 -15.31 20.85
C ASP A 31 31.34 -15.65 19.36
N ALA A 32 30.41 -16.40 18.79
CA ALA A 32 30.43 -16.79 17.39
C ALA A 32 30.33 -15.57 16.46
N ILE A 33 29.46 -14.60 16.79
CA ILE A 33 29.30 -13.37 16.02
C ILE A 33 30.49 -12.44 16.25
N VAL A 34 30.95 -12.25 17.50
CA VAL A 34 32.13 -11.42 17.79
C VAL A 34 33.35 -11.91 17.00
N LYS A 35 33.59 -13.22 17.00
CA LYS A 35 34.69 -13.81 16.24
C LYS A 35 34.54 -13.59 14.73
N ALA A 36 33.39 -13.95 14.15
CA ALA A 36 33.18 -13.86 12.71
C ALA A 36 33.15 -12.42 12.19
N ALA A 37 32.57 -11.48 12.95
CA ALA A 37 32.52 -10.07 12.60
C ALA A 37 33.89 -9.38 12.77
N GLY A 38 34.65 -9.77 13.79
CA GLY A 38 36.02 -9.30 14.01
C GLY A 38 36.97 -9.74 12.90
N GLU A 39 36.94 -11.02 12.50
CA GLU A 39 37.74 -11.55 11.38
C GLU A 39 37.43 -10.87 10.03
N ALA A 40 36.18 -10.41 9.85
CA ALA A 40 35.73 -9.75 8.62
C ALA A 40 35.81 -8.21 8.67
N GLU A 41 36.26 -7.63 9.79
CA GLU A 41 36.37 -6.17 10.03
C GLU A 41 35.09 -5.40 9.66
N LEU A 42 33.93 -5.91 10.10
CA LEU A 42 32.65 -5.32 9.72
C LEU A 42 32.32 -4.04 10.49
N PRO A 43 31.65 -3.06 9.85
CA PRO A 43 31.17 -1.86 10.55
C PRO A 43 30.03 -2.18 11.52
N MET A 44 29.85 -1.31 12.52
CA MET A 44 28.85 -1.47 13.60
C MET A 44 27.44 -1.79 13.10
N GLN A 45 26.97 -1.09 12.07
CA GLN A 45 25.64 -1.29 11.49
C GLN A 45 25.49 -2.67 10.83
N ALA A 46 26.57 -3.19 10.22
CA ALA A 46 26.56 -4.52 9.61
C ALA A 46 26.51 -5.63 10.67
N VAL A 47 27.20 -5.43 11.81
CA VAL A 47 27.15 -6.37 12.93
C VAL A 47 25.75 -6.45 13.53
N GLN A 48 25.05 -5.32 13.69
CA GLN A 48 23.65 -5.31 14.13
C GLN A 48 22.76 -6.16 13.21
N ARG A 49 22.92 -6.01 11.88
CA ARG A 49 22.18 -6.82 10.89
C ARG A 49 22.52 -8.30 10.95
N ILE A 50 23.77 -8.65 11.23
CA ILE A 50 24.18 -10.06 11.43
C ILE A 50 23.50 -10.65 12.67
N CYS A 51 23.43 -9.91 13.79
CA CYS A 51 22.72 -10.37 14.99
C CYS A 51 21.23 -10.63 14.70
N GLU A 52 20.54 -9.69 14.03
CA GLU A 52 19.14 -9.85 13.63
C GLU A 52 18.91 -11.07 12.72
N ALA A 53 19.75 -11.22 11.69
CA ALA A 53 19.67 -12.33 10.74
C ALA A 53 19.97 -13.68 11.40
N PHE A 54 20.98 -13.73 12.27
CA PHE A 54 21.35 -14.93 13.02
C PHE A 54 20.22 -15.38 13.95
N ASN A 55 19.63 -14.45 14.71
CA ASN A 55 18.52 -14.73 15.62
C ASN A 55 17.29 -15.21 14.86
N THR A 56 16.94 -14.55 13.76
CA THR A 56 15.83 -14.97 12.89
C THR A 56 16.05 -16.39 12.35
N SER A 57 17.27 -16.67 11.87
CA SER A 57 17.63 -18.00 11.37
C SER A 57 17.56 -19.08 12.45
N LYS A 58 18.03 -18.80 13.68
CA LYS A 58 17.95 -19.73 14.81
C LYS A 58 16.51 -19.99 15.25
N THR A 59 15.67 -18.95 15.33
CA THR A 59 14.25 -19.09 15.64
C THR A 59 13.52 -19.96 14.61
N LEU A 60 13.75 -19.70 13.32
CA LEU A 60 13.17 -20.52 12.26
C LEU A 60 13.68 -21.97 12.30
N ALA A 61 14.96 -22.17 12.59
CA ALA A 61 15.54 -23.51 12.72
C ALA A 61 14.96 -24.27 13.92
N HIS A 62 14.72 -23.60 15.06
CA HIS A 62 14.06 -24.17 16.23
C HIS A 62 12.63 -24.60 15.86
N PHE A 63 11.79 -23.69 15.35
CA PHE A 63 10.39 -24.02 15.01
C PHE A 63 10.21 -25.12 13.96
N LYS A 64 11.20 -25.31 13.08
CA LYS A 64 11.22 -26.43 12.12
C LYS A 64 11.60 -27.77 12.76
N LYS A 65 12.43 -27.76 13.80
CA LYS A 65 12.93 -28.97 14.47
C LYS A 65 12.04 -29.42 15.62
N THR A 66 11.48 -28.49 16.40
CA THR A 66 10.58 -28.78 17.52
C THR A 66 9.12 -28.79 17.09
N ALA A 67 8.41 -29.82 17.53
CA ALA A 67 6.97 -29.99 17.31
C ALA A 67 6.22 -29.89 18.65
N GLY A 68 4.97 -29.41 18.61
CA GLY A 68 4.10 -29.39 19.78
C GLY A 68 4.55 -28.43 20.88
N ALA A 69 4.51 -28.90 22.12
CA ALA A 69 4.76 -28.10 23.33
C ALA A 69 6.22 -27.60 23.44
N ASP A 70 7.17 -28.34 22.86
CA ASP A 70 8.61 -28.04 22.89
C ASP A 70 8.98 -26.78 22.07
N ARG A 71 8.02 -26.17 21.37
CA ARG A 71 8.20 -24.86 20.72
C ARG A 71 8.28 -23.70 21.71
N ALA A 72 7.87 -23.93 22.96
CA ALA A 72 7.97 -22.95 24.04
C ALA A 72 9.33 -22.97 24.75
N ASP A 73 10.21 -23.91 24.39
CA ASP A 73 11.52 -24.04 25.00
C ASP A 73 12.40 -22.82 24.69
N SER A 74 13.17 -22.38 25.68
CA SER A 74 14.13 -21.31 25.50
C SER A 74 15.36 -21.83 24.75
N PHE A 75 15.87 -21.02 23.82
CA PHE A 75 17.10 -21.31 23.09
C PHE A 75 18.02 -20.08 23.08
N PRO A 76 19.34 -20.27 23.01
CA PRO A 76 20.27 -19.15 23.07
C PRO A 76 20.17 -18.30 21.80
N ILE A 77 19.91 -17.01 22.01
CA ILE A 77 19.93 -15.96 20.99
C ILE A 77 21.10 -15.01 21.25
N ALA A 78 21.58 -14.35 20.20
CA ALA A 78 22.64 -13.36 20.33
C ALA A 78 22.10 -12.03 20.86
N ASP A 79 22.83 -11.41 21.78
CA ASP A 79 22.55 -10.09 22.33
C ASP A 79 23.40 -9.03 21.62
N THR A 80 22.74 -8.20 20.81
CA THR A 80 23.38 -7.14 20.03
C THR A 80 24.23 -6.21 20.90
N VAL A 81 23.78 -5.85 22.11
CA VAL A 81 24.51 -4.90 22.97
C VAL A 81 25.81 -5.52 23.48
N LYS A 82 25.78 -6.80 23.87
CA LYS A 82 26.97 -7.53 24.31
C LYS A 82 27.98 -7.71 23.17
N VAL A 83 27.52 -8.10 21.99
CA VAL A 83 28.36 -8.26 20.80
C VAL A 83 29.03 -6.93 20.43
N LEU A 84 28.27 -5.83 20.42
CA LEU A 84 28.83 -4.50 20.12
C LEU A 84 29.83 -4.03 21.18
N THR A 85 29.53 -4.26 22.46
CA THR A 85 30.43 -3.90 23.56
C THR A 85 31.72 -4.72 23.53
N ALA A 86 31.66 -5.98 23.09
CA ALA A 86 32.84 -6.84 22.96
C ALA A 86 33.74 -6.43 21.78
N LEU A 87 33.15 -6.01 20.65
CA LEU A 87 33.90 -5.54 19.48
C LEU A 87 34.40 -4.09 19.61
N TRP A 88 33.62 -3.23 20.28
CA TRP A 88 33.89 -1.81 20.48
C TRP A 88 33.64 -1.44 21.95
N PRO A 89 34.56 -1.79 22.86
CA PRO A 89 34.40 -1.47 24.28
C PRO A 89 34.30 0.05 24.49
N PRO A 90 33.37 0.52 25.35
CA PRO A 90 33.10 1.94 25.56
C PRO A 90 34.24 2.70 26.26
N VAL A 91 35.27 1.99 26.74
CA VAL A 91 36.44 2.60 27.40
C VAL A 91 37.69 2.34 26.55
N PRO A 92 38.43 3.39 26.11
CA PRO A 92 39.66 3.20 25.37
C PRO A 92 40.74 2.56 26.26
N GLU A 93 41.31 1.44 25.83
CA GLU A 93 42.34 0.68 26.56
C GLU A 93 43.69 1.39 26.73
N THR A 94 43.87 2.60 26.18
CA THR A 94 45.14 3.33 26.29
C THR A 94 44.98 4.73 26.89
N PRO A 95 45.86 5.12 27.84
CA PRO A 95 45.83 6.46 28.44
C PRO A 95 45.99 7.58 27.39
N VAL A 96 46.57 7.28 26.23
CA VAL A 96 46.70 8.20 25.10
C VAL A 96 45.36 8.48 24.39
N LYS A 97 44.48 7.46 24.24
CA LYS A 97 43.13 7.67 23.67
C LYS A 97 42.16 8.28 24.69
N ALA A 98 42.35 8.04 25.98
CA ALA A 98 41.63 8.76 27.04
C ALA A 98 41.96 10.27 27.03
N ALA A 99 43.21 10.65 26.75
CA ALA A 99 43.61 12.04 26.60
C ALA A 99 43.02 12.72 25.34
N ALA A 100 42.83 11.97 24.25
CA ALA A 100 42.20 12.48 23.02
C ALA A 100 40.65 12.54 23.08
N ALA A 101 40.03 11.72 23.92
CA ALA A 101 38.60 11.77 24.22
C ALA A 101 38.24 12.82 25.30
N GLY A 102 39.24 13.35 26.01
CA GLY A 102 39.08 14.59 26.75
C GLY A 102 38.74 15.69 25.76
N LEU A 103 37.57 16.33 25.93
CA LEU A 103 37.25 17.57 25.23
C LEU A 103 38.49 18.47 25.27
N HIS A 104 38.92 18.98 24.11
CA HIS A 104 40.02 19.94 24.03
C HIS A 104 39.81 21.01 25.11
N SER A 105 40.87 21.43 25.81
CA SER A 105 40.76 22.35 26.97
C SER A 105 39.92 23.59 26.67
N ASP A 106 39.87 24.00 25.40
CA ASP A 106 39.11 25.15 24.92
C ASP A 106 37.60 24.94 24.91
N TYR A 107 37.11 23.69 24.87
CA TYR A 107 35.68 23.37 25.06
C TYR A 107 35.30 23.17 26.53
N VAL A 108 36.27 22.97 27.43
CA VAL A 108 36.06 22.90 28.89
C VAL A 108 36.26 24.27 29.54
N ARG A 109 36.99 25.19 28.89
CA ARG A 109 36.95 26.62 29.17
C ARG A 109 35.62 27.20 28.71
N PHE A 110 34.57 26.93 29.48
CA PHE A 110 33.60 27.99 29.70
C PHE A 110 34.39 29.10 30.40
N GLU A 111 34.83 30.11 29.66
CA GLU A 111 35.10 31.39 30.28
C GLU A 111 33.76 31.82 30.86
N GLU A 112 33.60 31.66 32.17
CA GLU A 112 32.49 32.24 32.90
C GLU A 112 32.59 33.75 32.70
N HIS A 113 31.99 34.25 31.63
CA HIS A 113 31.73 35.66 31.49
C HIS A 113 30.78 36.00 32.64
N GLU A 114 31.31 36.55 33.74
CA GLU A 114 30.53 37.02 34.90
C GLU A 114 29.36 37.91 34.49
N GLU A 115 29.45 38.54 33.31
CA GLU A 115 28.40 39.35 32.71
C GLU A 115 27.18 38.55 32.23
N PHE A 116 27.34 37.28 31.81
CA PHE A 116 26.24 36.39 31.42
C PHE A 116 25.56 35.71 32.62
N MET A 117 26.26 35.60 33.75
CA MET A 117 25.74 35.06 35.02
C MET A 117 25.24 36.16 35.98
N LYS A 118 25.14 37.42 35.52
CA LYS A 118 24.21 38.38 36.13
C LYS A 118 22.80 37.88 35.84
N VAL A 119 22.37 36.94 36.67
CA VAL A 119 20.98 36.50 36.79
C VAL A 119 20.18 37.78 36.96
N ALA A 120 19.52 38.20 35.88
CA ALA A 120 18.53 39.26 35.96
C ALA A 120 17.63 38.91 37.13
N GLU A 121 17.59 39.81 38.10
CA GLU A 121 16.74 39.82 39.30
C GLU A 121 15.61 38.80 39.16
N ALA A 122 15.70 37.70 39.93
CA ALA A 122 14.88 36.50 39.81
C ALA A 122 13.55 36.80 39.12
N VAL A 123 13.52 36.61 37.80
CA VAL A 123 12.31 36.85 37.01
C VAL A 123 11.26 36.01 37.70
N LYS A 124 10.26 36.66 38.30
CA LYS A 124 9.15 35.98 38.96
C LYS A 124 8.44 35.22 37.87
N LEU A 125 8.89 33.99 37.63
CA LEU A 125 8.26 33.09 36.69
C LEU A 125 6.80 32.98 37.16
N PRO A 126 5.84 33.17 36.26
CA PRO A 126 4.45 32.97 36.61
C PRO A 126 4.31 31.57 37.23
N PRO A 127 3.51 31.41 38.29
CA PRO A 127 3.32 30.11 38.93
C PRO A 127 2.97 29.09 37.85
N LEU A 128 3.70 27.97 37.84
CA LEU A 128 3.40 26.85 36.95
C LEU A 128 1.93 26.49 37.16
N VAL A 129 1.14 26.62 36.11
CA VAL A 129 -0.29 26.34 36.18
C VAL A 129 -0.42 24.84 36.40
N ASP A 130 -0.97 24.42 37.55
CA ASP A 130 -1.16 22.99 37.90
C ASP A 130 -2.10 22.23 36.94
N LYS A 131 -2.77 22.96 36.04
CA LYS A 131 -3.62 22.36 35.01
C LYS A 131 -2.78 21.95 33.83
N VAL A 132 -2.72 20.64 33.61
CA VAL A 132 -2.28 20.07 32.32
C VAL A 132 -3.05 20.79 31.22
N PRO A 133 -2.37 21.41 30.25
CA PRO A 133 -3.04 22.07 29.14
C PRO A 133 -4.01 21.10 28.49
N GLU A 134 -5.23 21.56 28.20
CA GLU A 134 -6.14 20.76 27.40
C GLU A 134 -5.44 20.41 26.07
N PRO A 135 -5.54 19.16 25.59
CA PRO A 135 -4.96 18.79 24.31
C PRO A 135 -5.44 19.78 23.25
N TYR A 136 -4.51 20.38 22.52
CA TYR A 136 -4.86 21.28 21.43
C TYR A 136 -5.80 20.56 20.47
N GLU A 137 -6.95 21.18 20.17
CA GLU A 137 -7.82 20.68 19.13
C GLU A 137 -7.02 20.63 17.82
N PRO A 138 -6.94 19.45 17.16
CA PRO A 138 -6.18 19.32 15.92
C PRO A 138 -6.77 20.27 14.87
N ASP A 139 -5.89 20.99 14.17
CA ASP A 139 -6.30 21.91 13.10
C ASP A 139 -7.16 21.15 12.08
N PRO A 140 -8.40 21.60 11.81
CA PRO A 140 -9.30 20.94 10.86
C PRO A 140 -8.68 20.79 9.46
N GLY A 141 -7.78 21.70 9.05
CA GLY A 141 -7.05 21.57 7.80
C GLY A 141 -6.10 20.38 7.78
N VAL A 142 -5.40 20.13 8.89
CA VAL A 142 -4.50 18.97 9.05
C VAL A 142 -5.30 17.67 9.05
N MET A 143 -6.44 17.64 9.76
CA MET A 143 -7.33 16.46 9.77
C MET A 143 -7.86 16.14 8.36
N ALA A 144 -8.27 17.16 7.60
CA ALA A 144 -8.75 16.99 6.23
C ALA A 144 -7.64 16.44 5.32
N GLN A 145 -6.41 16.97 5.43
CA GLN A 145 -5.28 16.47 4.65
C GLN A 145 -4.95 15.01 4.99
N GLN A 146 -4.92 14.66 6.27
CA GLN A 146 -4.69 13.27 6.70
C GLN A 146 -5.77 12.32 6.17
N ALA A 147 -7.04 12.73 6.16
CA ALA A 147 -8.12 11.94 5.58
C ALA A 147 -7.96 11.73 4.06
N ILE A 148 -7.49 12.77 3.34
CA ILE A 148 -7.18 12.69 1.90
C ILE A 148 -6.04 11.71 1.65
N ASP A 149 -4.96 11.83 2.41
CA ASP A 149 -3.77 10.99 2.26
C ASP A 149 -4.08 9.52 2.55
N GLU A 150 -4.85 9.24 3.61
CA GLU A 150 -5.30 7.89 3.94
C GLU A 150 -6.21 7.31 2.85
N ARG A 151 -7.16 8.08 2.32
CA ARG A 151 -7.99 7.65 1.19
C ARG A 151 -7.16 7.32 -0.04
N ASN A 152 -6.20 8.19 -0.39
CA ASN A 152 -5.32 7.98 -1.53
C ASN A 152 -4.43 6.73 -1.35
N HIS A 153 -3.97 6.49 -0.12
CA HIS A 153 -3.25 5.28 0.24
C HIS A 153 -4.12 4.03 0.03
N LEU A 154 -5.35 4.01 0.56
CA LEU A 154 -6.29 2.90 0.39
C LEU A 154 -6.66 2.66 -1.09
N LEU A 155 -6.85 3.73 -1.89
CA LEU A 155 -7.08 3.61 -3.32
C LEU A 155 -5.88 2.98 -4.06
N THR A 156 -4.66 3.27 -3.62
CA THR A 156 -3.44 2.67 -4.17
C THR A 156 -3.39 1.18 -3.84
N LEU A 157 -3.63 0.81 -2.57
CA LEU A 157 -3.73 -0.59 -2.15
C LEU A 157 -4.83 -1.35 -2.90
N GLN A 158 -5.98 -0.73 -3.13
CA GLN A 158 -7.06 -1.35 -3.91
C GLN A 158 -6.64 -1.62 -5.36
N LYS A 159 -5.93 -0.68 -6.00
CA LYS A 159 -5.40 -0.86 -7.36
C LYS A 159 -4.37 -1.99 -7.42
N GLU A 160 -3.48 -2.06 -6.44
CA GLU A 160 -2.48 -3.13 -6.30
C GLU A 160 -3.17 -4.49 -6.12
N ALA A 161 -4.12 -4.60 -5.20
CA ALA A 161 -4.90 -5.82 -4.98
C ALA A 161 -5.62 -6.28 -6.26
N ARG A 162 -6.21 -5.35 -7.02
CA ARG A 162 -6.83 -5.67 -8.32
C ARG A 162 -5.82 -6.10 -9.39
N ALA A 163 -4.60 -5.57 -9.37
CA ALA A 163 -3.54 -6.00 -10.27
C ALA A 163 -3.08 -7.42 -9.93
N THR A 164 -2.83 -7.70 -8.65
CA THR A 164 -2.43 -9.02 -8.17
C THR A 164 -3.52 -10.06 -8.42
N TYR A 165 -4.80 -9.71 -8.22
CA TYR A 165 -5.93 -10.57 -8.57
C TYR A 165 -5.90 -10.98 -10.05
N ARG A 166 -5.70 -10.00 -10.96
CA ARG A 166 -5.62 -10.27 -12.40
C ARG A 166 -4.44 -11.17 -12.76
N ASP A 167 -3.28 -10.98 -12.13
CA ASP A 167 -2.11 -11.84 -12.32
C ASP A 167 -2.41 -13.29 -11.87
N MET A 168 -2.93 -13.46 -10.65
CA MET A 168 -3.28 -14.80 -10.13
C MET A 168 -4.35 -15.49 -10.98
N PHE A 169 -5.38 -14.75 -11.41
CA PHE A 169 -6.39 -15.27 -12.32
C PHE A 169 -5.79 -15.67 -13.68
N GLY A 170 -4.87 -14.88 -14.22
CA GLY A 170 -4.14 -15.22 -15.45
C GLY A 170 -3.33 -16.52 -15.31
N ARG A 171 -2.59 -16.68 -14.20
CA ARG A 171 -1.82 -17.91 -13.91
C ARG A 171 -2.73 -19.12 -13.72
N MET A 172 -3.85 -18.95 -13.04
CA MET A 172 -4.87 -19.99 -12.90
C MET A 172 -5.40 -20.45 -14.26
N MET A 173 -5.76 -19.52 -15.14
CA MET A 173 -6.25 -19.86 -16.48
C MET A 173 -5.17 -20.55 -17.33
N ALA A 174 -3.92 -20.09 -17.24
CA ALA A 174 -2.80 -20.76 -17.92
C ALA A 174 -2.59 -22.21 -17.43
N ALA A 175 -2.76 -22.47 -16.13
CA ALA A 175 -2.71 -23.82 -15.58
C ALA A 175 -3.89 -24.69 -16.06
N VAL A 176 -5.10 -24.12 -16.16
CA VAL A 176 -6.26 -24.80 -16.76
C VAL A 176 -6.01 -25.16 -18.22
N ASP A 177 -5.45 -24.23 -19.02
CA ASP A 177 -5.12 -24.49 -20.42
C ASP A 177 -4.05 -25.57 -20.56
N LYS A 178 -3.01 -25.53 -19.72
CA LYS A 178 -1.95 -26.55 -19.67
C LYS A 178 -2.51 -27.94 -19.34
N ALA A 179 -3.42 -28.01 -18.37
CA ALA A 179 -4.13 -29.26 -18.08
C ALA A 179 -4.97 -29.70 -19.28
N ALA A 180 -5.72 -28.79 -19.93
CA ALA A 180 -6.55 -29.10 -21.10
C ALA A 180 -5.72 -29.67 -22.26
N ASP A 181 -4.52 -29.13 -22.49
CA ASP A 181 -3.59 -29.57 -23.54
C ASP A 181 -3.18 -31.04 -23.41
N HIS A 182 -3.11 -31.58 -22.18
CA HIS A 182 -2.84 -32.99 -21.94
C HIS A 182 -3.81 -33.92 -22.71
N TRP A 183 -5.10 -33.58 -22.73
CA TRP A 183 -6.10 -34.36 -23.47
C TRP A 183 -6.21 -34.01 -24.95
N ARG A 184 -5.66 -32.87 -25.38
CA ARG A 184 -5.58 -32.48 -26.80
C ARG A 184 -4.44 -33.18 -27.53
N GLN A 185 -3.31 -33.43 -26.86
CA GLN A 185 -2.07 -33.87 -27.51
C GLN A 185 -2.01 -35.36 -27.90
N ALA A 186 -3.00 -36.18 -27.49
CA ALA A 186 -3.36 -37.50 -28.06
C ALA A 186 -2.27 -38.54 -28.39
N THR A 187 -1.02 -38.36 -27.98
CA THR A 187 0.09 -39.31 -28.25
C THR A 187 0.17 -40.45 -27.24
N THR A 188 -0.36 -40.26 -26.04
CA THR A 188 -0.50 -41.29 -25.00
C THR A 188 -1.98 -41.53 -24.77
N PRO A 189 -2.47 -42.77 -24.56
CA PRO A 189 -3.87 -42.98 -24.16
C PRO A 189 -4.09 -42.16 -22.88
N PRO A 190 -4.86 -41.05 -22.95
CA PRO A 190 -4.99 -40.16 -21.82
C PRO A 190 -5.69 -40.93 -20.71
N GLU A 191 -5.30 -40.69 -19.46
CA GLU A 191 -6.09 -41.18 -18.35
C GLU A 191 -7.54 -40.73 -18.50
N ASP A 192 -8.46 -41.60 -18.09
CA ASP A 192 -9.88 -41.31 -18.15
C ASP A 192 -10.16 -40.00 -17.39
N PHE A 193 -10.70 -39.01 -18.10
CA PHE A 193 -11.03 -37.70 -17.54
C PHE A 193 -11.93 -37.81 -16.31
N ALA A 194 -12.85 -38.80 -16.31
CA ALA A 194 -13.73 -39.04 -15.17
C ALA A 194 -12.96 -39.46 -13.91
N LEU A 195 -11.84 -40.16 -14.05
CA LEU A 195 -10.97 -40.53 -12.92
C LEU A 195 -10.23 -39.29 -12.38
N VAL A 196 -9.72 -38.44 -13.27
CA VAL A 196 -9.06 -37.18 -12.89
C VAL A 196 -10.02 -36.25 -12.17
N GLU A 197 -11.23 -36.07 -12.68
CA GLU A 197 -12.29 -35.28 -12.03
C GLU A 197 -12.62 -35.81 -10.62
N LYS A 198 -12.77 -37.13 -10.48
CA LYS A 198 -13.00 -37.78 -9.17
C LYS A 198 -11.85 -37.54 -8.19
N ARG A 199 -10.61 -37.70 -8.65
CA ARG A 199 -9.41 -37.45 -7.82
C ARG A 199 -9.31 -35.98 -7.42
N ALA A 200 -9.52 -35.05 -8.34
CA ALA A 200 -9.50 -33.62 -8.07
C ALA A 200 -10.58 -33.22 -7.05
N TYR A 201 -11.76 -33.83 -7.13
CA TYR A 201 -12.79 -33.63 -6.12
C TYR A 201 -12.42 -34.27 -4.77
N ALA A 202 -11.85 -35.47 -4.76
CA ALA A 202 -11.44 -36.14 -3.52
C ALA A 202 -10.36 -35.35 -2.75
N VAL A 203 -9.39 -34.75 -3.46
CA VAL A 203 -8.29 -34.00 -2.83
C VAL A 203 -8.68 -32.56 -2.49
N PHE A 204 -9.38 -31.86 -3.39
CA PHE A 204 -9.65 -30.42 -3.23
C PHE A 204 -11.11 -30.10 -2.85
N GLY A 205 -11.98 -31.10 -2.75
CA GLY A 205 -13.39 -30.94 -2.42
C GLY A 205 -14.15 -30.11 -3.45
N GLU A 206 -15.16 -29.35 -2.99
CA GLU A 206 -15.98 -28.51 -3.86
C GLU A 206 -15.20 -27.41 -4.59
N SER A 207 -14.01 -27.04 -4.08
CA SER A 207 -13.21 -25.97 -4.67
C SER A 207 -12.65 -26.31 -6.07
N SER A 208 -12.52 -27.59 -6.42
CA SER A 208 -12.08 -27.99 -7.76
C SER A 208 -13.19 -27.96 -8.81
N ARG A 209 -14.47 -27.98 -8.41
CA ARG A 209 -15.61 -28.06 -9.34
C ARG A 209 -15.62 -26.98 -10.43
N PRO A 210 -15.56 -25.67 -10.10
CA PRO A 210 -15.55 -24.63 -11.13
C PRO A 210 -14.33 -24.72 -12.05
N LEU A 211 -13.19 -25.16 -11.52
CA LEU A 211 -11.95 -25.36 -12.29
C LEU A 211 -12.08 -26.52 -13.27
N ILE A 212 -12.68 -27.64 -12.85
CA ILE A 212 -12.99 -28.75 -13.74
C ILE A 212 -14.00 -28.33 -14.82
N GLU A 213 -15.00 -27.51 -14.48
CA GLU A 213 -15.93 -26.96 -15.48
C GLU A 213 -15.22 -26.07 -16.52
N TRP A 214 -14.24 -25.25 -16.10
CA TRP A 214 -13.40 -24.50 -17.04
C TRP A 214 -12.49 -25.41 -17.85
N LEU A 215 -11.92 -26.44 -17.25
CA LEU A 215 -11.10 -27.44 -17.93
C LEU A 215 -11.89 -28.18 -19.01
N VAL A 216 -13.13 -28.58 -18.72
CA VAL A 216 -14.04 -29.20 -19.70
C VAL A 216 -14.31 -28.27 -20.87
N LYS A 217 -14.58 -26.99 -20.59
CA LYS A 217 -14.81 -25.98 -21.64
C LYS A 217 -13.56 -25.73 -22.48
N ALA A 218 -12.39 -25.57 -21.84
CA ALA A 218 -11.13 -25.35 -22.51
C ALA A 218 -10.74 -26.54 -23.38
N GLY A 219 -10.80 -27.77 -22.86
CA GLY A 219 -10.42 -28.97 -23.58
C GLY A 219 -11.49 -29.53 -24.54
N ASN A 220 -12.67 -28.92 -24.62
CA ASN A 220 -13.84 -29.47 -25.31
C ASN A 220 -14.15 -30.93 -24.88
N LEU A 221 -14.09 -31.19 -23.57
CA LEU A 221 -14.19 -32.54 -22.98
C LEU A 221 -15.61 -32.92 -22.55
N ALA A 222 -16.63 -32.21 -23.06
CA ALA A 222 -18.02 -32.40 -22.65
C ALA A 222 -18.48 -33.86 -22.86
N ASP A 223 -18.09 -34.46 -23.98
CA ASP A 223 -18.45 -35.84 -24.33
C ASP A 223 -17.72 -36.89 -23.49
N ARG A 224 -16.64 -36.50 -22.79
CA ARG A 224 -15.84 -37.38 -21.94
C ARG A 224 -16.28 -37.37 -20.47
N ARG A 225 -17.26 -36.54 -20.11
CA ARG A 225 -17.85 -36.60 -18.77
C ARG A 225 -18.74 -37.83 -18.65
N VAL A 226 -18.26 -38.83 -17.93
CA VAL A 226 -19.15 -39.81 -17.31
C VAL A 226 -19.99 -39.04 -16.29
N ALA A 227 -21.31 -39.21 -16.28
CA ALA A 227 -22.18 -38.60 -15.28
C ALA A 227 -21.80 -39.13 -13.88
N VAL A 228 -20.80 -38.51 -13.26
CA VAL A 228 -20.35 -38.85 -11.90
C VAL A 228 -21.44 -38.37 -10.96
N LYS A 229 -22.37 -39.27 -10.62
CA LYS A 229 -23.36 -39.02 -9.57
C LYS A 229 -22.60 -38.78 -8.27
N ARG A 230 -22.96 -37.71 -7.53
CA ARG A 230 -22.37 -37.34 -6.23
C ARG A 230 -22.19 -38.52 -5.26
N ALA A 231 -23.08 -39.50 -5.28
CA ALA A 231 -23.02 -40.70 -4.44
C ALA A 231 -21.77 -41.57 -4.65
N ALA A 232 -21.14 -41.56 -5.84
CA ALA A 232 -19.92 -42.33 -6.09
C ALA A 232 -18.66 -41.69 -5.43
N VAL A 233 -18.76 -40.42 -5.03
CA VAL A 233 -17.66 -39.67 -4.43
C VAL A 233 -17.44 -40.08 -2.96
N ASP A 234 -18.51 -40.39 -2.23
CA ASP A 234 -18.43 -40.79 -0.81
C ASP A 234 -17.75 -42.16 -0.63
N ASP A 235 -17.88 -43.07 -1.60
CA ASP A 235 -17.21 -44.38 -1.56
C ASP A 235 -15.73 -44.28 -1.96
N LEU A 236 -15.39 -43.34 -2.85
CA LEU A 236 -14.01 -43.07 -3.27
C LEU A 236 -13.23 -42.22 -2.27
N GLY A 237 -13.88 -41.32 -1.52
CA GLY A 237 -13.26 -40.51 -0.47
C GLY A 237 -12.71 -41.34 0.70
N LYS A 238 -13.15 -42.59 0.86
CA LYS A 238 -12.61 -43.53 1.86
C LYS A 238 -11.33 -44.21 1.42
N GLN A 239 -11.08 -44.30 0.11
CA GLN A 239 -9.81 -44.77 -0.41
C GLN A 239 -8.88 -43.56 -0.48
N GLN A 240 -7.85 -43.51 0.37
CA GLN A 240 -6.76 -42.53 0.24
C GLN A 240 -6.08 -42.73 -1.12
N MET A 241 -6.61 -42.12 -2.17
CA MET A 241 -5.91 -42.03 -3.44
C MET A 241 -4.79 -41.01 -3.26
N ALA A 242 -3.56 -41.49 -3.31
CA ALA A 242 -2.41 -40.62 -3.48
C ALA A 242 -2.64 -39.74 -4.72
N TRP A 243 -2.40 -38.43 -4.58
CA TRP A 243 -2.37 -37.51 -5.70
C TRP A 243 -1.19 -37.89 -6.60
N PRO A 244 -1.41 -38.34 -7.85
CA PRO A 244 -0.32 -38.75 -8.72
C PRO A 244 0.57 -37.54 -9.05
N GLU A 245 1.87 -37.78 -9.18
CA GLU A 245 2.81 -36.78 -9.68
C GLU A 245 2.71 -36.69 -11.21
N GLY A 246 2.87 -35.48 -11.77
CA GLY A 246 2.93 -35.24 -13.20
C GLY A 246 1.64 -34.68 -13.82
N GLU A 247 1.66 -34.49 -15.13
CA GLU A 247 0.52 -33.98 -15.89
C GLU A 247 -0.57 -35.05 -16.04
N PRO A 248 -1.86 -34.71 -15.89
CA PRO A 248 -2.45 -33.37 -15.75
C PRO A 248 -2.62 -32.89 -14.30
N TYR A 249 -2.19 -33.68 -13.31
CA TYR A 249 -2.46 -33.45 -11.89
C TYR A 249 -1.73 -32.23 -11.35
N ASP A 250 -0.48 -32.02 -11.73
CA ASP A 250 0.30 -30.84 -11.31
C ASP A 250 -0.37 -29.54 -11.78
N ALA A 251 -0.79 -29.48 -13.04
CA ALA A 251 -1.49 -28.31 -13.59
C ALA A 251 -2.85 -28.06 -12.92
N ILE A 252 -3.60 -29.11 -12.55
CA ILE A 252 -4.84 -28.97 -11.78
C ILE A 252 -4.55 -28.46 -10.36
N ALA A 253 -3.52 -28.98 -9.70
CA ALA A 253 -3.12 -28.53 -8.36
C ALA A 253 -2.71 -27.04 -8.38
N ASP A 254 -1.93 -26.62 -9.38
CA ASP A 254 -1.56 -25.22 -9.60
C ASP A 254 -2.79 -24.35 -9.83
N ALA A 255 -3.73 -24.79 -10.67
CA ALA A 255 -4.97 -24.05 -10.92
C ALA A 255 -5.78 -23.85 -9.62
N VAL A 256 -5.90 -24.89 -8.79
CA VAL A 256 -6.58 -24.81 -7.48
C VAL A 256 -5.85 -23.86 -6.54
N PHE A 257 -4.52 -23.91 -6.51
CA PHE A 257 -3.71 -23.02 -5.69
C PHE A 257 -3.94 -21.55 -6.08
N PHE A 258 -3.80 -21.22 -7.37
CA PHE A 258 -3.99 -19.85 -7.85
C PHE A 258 -5.44 -19.36 -7.70
N ALA A 259 -6.43 -20.25 -7.85
CA ALA A 259 -7.83 -19.91 -7.60
C ALA A 259 -8.07 -19.50 -6.14
N LYS A 260 -7.49 -20.24 -5.18
CA LYS A 260 -7.58 -19.90 -3.75
C LYS A 260 -6.92 -18.55 -3.47
N GLN A 261 -5.71 -18.32 -4.00
CA GLN A 261 -5.01 -17.04 -3.85
C GLN A 261 -5.82 -15.87 -4.44
N ALA A 262 -6.36 -16.05 -5.65
CA ALA A 262 -7.21 -15.05 -6.29
C ALA A 262 -8.48 -14.75 -5.45
N TYR A 263 -9.11 -15.76 -4.87
CA TYR A 263 -10.27 -15.58 -3.99
C TYR A 263 -9.91 -14.78 -2.72
N HIS A 264 -8.77 -15.09 -2.08
CA HIS A 264 -8.30 -14.33 -0.91
C HIS A 264 -8.06 -12.86 -1.25
N ILE A 265 -7.34 -12.58 -2.34
CA ILE A 265 -7.06 -11.21 -2.79
C ILE A 265 -8.36 -10.48 -3.15
N ALA A 266 -9.33 -11.16 -3.77
CA ALA A 266 -10.63 -10.56 -4.08
C ALA A 266 -11.38 -10.16 -2.81
N LYS A 267 -11.34 -11.00 -1.77
CA LYS A 267 -11.94 -10.70 -0.46
C LYS A 267 -11.26 -9.51 0.21
N GLU A 268 -9.93 -9.47 0.23
CA GLU A 268 -9.17 -8.33 0.77
C GLU A 268 -9.46 -7.04 0.00
N SER A 269 -9.52 -7.11 -1.34
CA SER A 269 -9.87 -5.96 -2.18
C SER A 269 -11.27 -5.43 -1.89
N ALA A 270 -12.23 -6.31 -1.58
CA ALA A 270 -13.58 -5.92 -1.17
C ALA A 270 -13.56 -5.21 0.19
N ILE A 271 -12.85 -5.74 1.17
CA ILE A 271 -12.70 -5.11 2.50
C ILE A 271 -12.09 -3.70 2.34
N ILE A 272 -11.03 -3.55 1.54
CA ILE A 272 -10.41 -2.24 1.28
C ILE A 272 -11.43 -1.29 0.61
N ALA A 273 -12.24 -1.79 -0.32
CA ALA A 273 -13.28 -0.97 -0.97
C ALA A 273 -14.33 -0.46 0.02
N ASP A 274 -14.76 -1.32 0.93
CA ASP A 274 -15.72 -0.98 1.98
C ASP A 274 -15.09 0.04 2.95
N SER A 275 -13.84 -0.17 3.38
CA SER A 275 -13.11 0.78 4.23
C SER A 275 -12.91 2.14 3.57
N ILE A 276 -12.65 2.21 2.26
CA ILE A 276 -12.59 3.49 1.53
C ILE A 276 -13.92 4.23 1.64
N THR A 277 -15.03 3.50 1.53
CA THR A 277 -16.38 4.07 1.58
C THR A 277 -16.71 4.57 2.99
N GLU A 278 -16.42 3.77 4.02
CA GLU A 278 -16.63 4.14 5.41
C GLU A 278 -15.75 5.31 5.85
N HIS A 279 -14.44 5.29 5.55
CA HIS A 279 -13.54 6.40 5.89
C HIS A 279 -13.90 7.69 5.16
N ALA A 280 -14.31 7.60 3.89
CA ALA A 280 -14.75 8.76 3.14
C ALA A 280 -16.00 9.38 3.76
N ILE A 281 -17.01 8.58 4.11
CA ILE A 281 -18.27 9.09 4.65
C ILE A 281 -18.08 9.59 6.08
N GLY A 282 -17.50 8.77 6.96
CA GLY A 282 -17.40 9.07 8.39
C GLY A 282 -16.54 10.28 8.72
N ARG A 283 -15.45 10.54 7.98
CA ARG A 283 -14.63 11.74 8.23
C ARG A 283 -15.18 13.00 7.58
N ILE A 284 -15.91 12.90 6.47
CA ILE A 284 -16.53 14.07 5.84
C ILE A 284 -17.66 14.62 6.72
N ASP A 285 -18.47 13.77 7.35
CA ASP A 285 -19.62 14.20 8.14
C ASP A 285 -19.25 15.04 9.38
N HIS A 286 -17.99 14.97 9.82
CA HIS A 286 -17.47 15.73 10.94
C HIS A 286 -16.68 16.99 10.53
N LEU A 287 -16.47 17.22 9.23
CA LEU A 287 -15.79 18.43 8.77
C LEU A 287 -16.77 19.62 8.78
N PRO A 288 -16.32 20.82 9.21
CA PRO A 288 -17.12 22.03 9.07
C PRO A 288 -17.50 22.25 7.58
N PRO A 289 -18.69 22.82 7.28
CA PRO A 289 -19.21 22.91 5.90
C PRO A 289 -18.25 23.52 4.88
N ILE A 290 -17.44 24.49 5.29
CA ILE A 290 -16.45 25.15 4.43
C ILE A 290 -15.35 24.18 3.97
N PHE A 291 -14.94 23.24 4.82
CA PHE A 291 -13.97 22.22 4.50
C PHE A 291 -14.59 21.07 3.71
N VAL A 292 -15.90 20.81 3.88
CA VAL A 292 -16.64 19.87 3.03
C VAL A 292 -16.68 20.36 1.59
N GLU A 293 -16.94 21.65 1.35
CA GLU A 293 -16.92 22.22 -0.01
C GLU A 293 -15.52 22.18 -0.64
N GLN A 294 -14.48 22.55 0.12
CA GLN A 294 -13.09 22.46 -0.34
C GLN A 294 -12.65 21.02 -0.58
N ALA A 295 -13.04 20.09 0.29
CA ALA A 295 -12.83 18.67 0.12
C ALA A 295 -13.54 18.20 -1.16
N ILE A 296 -14.84 18.45 -1.35
CA ILE A 296 -15.57 18.07 -2.57
C ILE A 296 -14.89 18.63 -3.83
N GLU A 297 -14.44 19.89 -3.79
CA GLU A 297 -13.78 20.53 -4.93
C GLU A 297 -12.41 19.93 -5.25
N HIS A 298 -11.67 19.49 -4.23
CA HIS A 298 -10.40 18.77 -4.34
C HIS A 298 -10.59 17.28 -4.67
N TRP A 299 -11.67 16.66 -4.19
CA TRP A 299 -11.96 15.22 -4.22
C TRP A 299 -12.65 14.78 -5.50
N LEU A 300 -13.30 15.69 -6.23
CA LEU A 300 -13.72 15.46 -7.61
C LEU A 300 -12.48 15.61 -8.50
N PRO A 301 -11.83 14.50 -8.93
CA PRO A 301 -10.73 14.61 -9.88
C PRO A 301 -11.21 15.44 -11.08
N LYS A 302 -10.34 16.29 -11.63
CA LYS A 302 -10.67 17.11 -12.81
C LYS A 302 -11.24 16.26 -13.95
N ASP A 303 -10.90 14.97 -13.97
CA ASP A 303 -11.40 13.96 -14.90
C ASP A 303 -12.83 13.48 -14.56
N ALA A 304 -13.22 13.36 -13.28
CA ALA A 304 -14.62 13.13 -12.90
C ALA A 304 -15.51 14.35 -13.20
N LYS A 305 -14.96 15.57 -13.17
CA LYS A 305 -15.64 16.77 -13.72
C LYS A 305 -15.80 16.70 -15.25
N LYS A 306 -15.00 15.87 -15.93
CA LYS A 306 -15.02 15.63 -17.38
C LYS A 306 -16.04 14.56 -17.78
N ASP A 307 -16.24 13.55 -16.93
CA ASP A 307 -17.25 12.48 -17.08
C ASP A 307 -18.64 12.86 -16.54
N MET A 308 -18.77 14.01 -15.88
CA MET A 308 -20.09 14.57 -15.64
C MET A 308 -20.75 14.87 -17.00
N PRO A 309 -21.97 14.37 -17.27
CA PRO A 309 -22.68 14.71 -18.50
C PRO A 309 -22.69 16.23 -18.64
N GLY A 310 -22.52 16.70 -19.89
CA GLY A 310 -22.39 18.12 -20.16
C GLY A 310 -23.50 18.90 -19.45
N PHE A 311 -23.29 20.17 -19.08
CA PHE A 311 -24.24 20.95 -18.28
C PHE A 311 -25.72 20.83 -18.77
N THR A 312 -25.94 20.62 -20.06
CA THR A 312 -27.24 20.38 -20.71
C THR A 312 -27.80 18.95 -20.61
N GLU A 313 -26.96 17.95 -20.38
CA GLU A 313 -27.31 16.52 -20.32
C GLU A 313 -27.65 16.04 -18.91
N GLN A 314 -27.34 16.83 -17.87
CA GLN A 314 -27.72 16.52 -16.49
C GLN A 314 -29.26 16.44 -16.34
N THR A 315 -29.80 15.26 -16.05
CA THR A 315 -31.25 14.97 -16.02
C THR A 315 -32.01 15.74 -14.94
N GLY A 316 -31.36 16.05 -13.80
CA GLY A 316 -31.97 16.77 -12.69
C GLY A 316 -32.09 18.29 -12.85
N ARG A 317 -31.55 18.90 -13.91
CA ARG A 317 -31.60 20.37 -14.08
C ARG A 317 -32.89 20.82 -14.79
N PRO A 318 -33.56 21.89 -14.30
CA PRO A 318 -34.74 22.44 -14.97
C PRO A 318 -34.43 22.84 -16.43
N GLU A 319 -35.36 22.55 -17.35
CA GLU A 319 -35.14 22.82 -18.79
C GLU A 319 -34.89 24.31 -19.06
N LYS A 320 -35.47 25.21 -18.24
CA LYS A 320 -35.21 26.65 -18.30
C LYS A 320 -33.73 26.98 -18.08
N VAL A 321 -33.05 26.32 -17.13
CA VAL A 321 -31.62 26.52 -16.86
C VAL A 321 -30.79 26.03 -18.05
N LYS A 322 -31.14 24.88 -18.62
CA LYS A 322 -30.48 24.33 -19.82
C LYS A 322 -30.62 25.26 -21.02
N ASN A 323 -31.80 25.84 -21.23
CA ASN A 323 -32.06 26.80 -22.31
C ASN A 323 -31.25 28.09 -22.17
N ILE A 324 -31.15 28.64 -20.94
CA ILE A 324 -30.33 29.84 -20.70
C ILE A 324 -28.85 29.53 -20.96
N TYR A 325 -28.38 28.34 -20.59
CA TYR A 325 -27.00 27.93 -20.87
C TYR A 325 -26.73 27.78 -22.38
N ARG A 326 -27.65 27.17 -23.13
CA ARG A 326 -27.56 27.06 -24.61
C ARG A 326 -27.49 28.46 -25.25
N ALA A 327 -28.30 29.41 -24.78
CA ALA A 327 -28.28 30.79 -25.25
C ALA A 327 -26.95 31.48 -24.96
N LEU A 328 -26.43 31.37 -23.72
CA LEU A 328 -25.12 31.93 -23.34
C LEU A 328 -23.96 31.31 -24.13
N LYS A 329 -24.03 30.01 -24.45
CA LYS A 329 -23.02 29.33 -25.28
C LYS A 329 -23.01 29.89 -26.71
N ARG A 330 -24.18 30.23 -27.27
CA ARG A 330 -24.35 30.84 -28.60
C ARG A 330 -23.90 32.29 -28.64
N GLU A 331 -24.32 33.10 -27.67
CA GLU A 331 -24.13 34.55 -27.66
C GLU A 331 -22.78 34.99 -27.11
N HIS A 332 -22.14 34.17 -26.26
CA HIS A 332 -20.85 34.47 -25.65
C HIS A 332 -19.87 33.30 -25.79
N PRO A 333 -19.38 32.97 -27.00
CA PRO A 333 -18.50 31.82 -27.21
C PRO A 333 -17.23 31.87 -26.33
N GLY A 334 -16.63 33.06 -26.14
CA GLY A 334 -15.42 33.26 -25.33
C GLY A 334 -15.61 33.22 -23.80
N MET A 335 -16.84 33.13 -23.29
CA MET A 335 -17.08 33.05 -21.85
C MET A 335 -16.86 31.61 -21.32
N PRO A 336 -16.12 31.41 -20.21
CA PRO A 336 -15.87 30.09 -19.65
C PRO A 336 -17.16 29.32 -19.34
N ALA A 337 -17.14 28.00 -19.56
CA ALA A 337 -18.30 27.12 -19.38
C ALA A 337 -18.89 27.21 -17.96
N GLU A 338 -18.04 27.34 -16.95
CA GLU A 338 -18.43 27.48 -15.55
C GLU A 338 -19.16 28.80 -15.26
N MET A 339 -18.72 29.89 -15.88
CA MET A 339 -19.38 31.20 -15.76
C MET A 339 -20.77 31.19 -16.41
N LYS A 340 -20.90 30.54 -17.58
CA LYS A 340 -22.20 30.31 -18.25
C LYS A 340 -23.15 29.49 -17.38
N ALA A 341 -22.65 28.41 -16.78
CA ALA A 341 -23.40 27.51 -15.90
C ALA A 341 -23.95 28.25 -14.67
N ARG A 342 -23.14 29.13 -14.07
CA ARG A 342 -23.51 29.96 -12.92
C ARG A 342 -24.60 30.97 -13.27
N ILE A 343 -24.46 31.68 -14.39
CA ILE A 343 -25.47 32.65 -14.85
C ILE A 343 -26.79 31.94 -15.19
N ALA A 344 -26.71 30.80 -15.88
CA ALA A 344 -27.89 30.01 -16.24
C ALA A 344 -28.65 29.51 -15.01
N SER A 345 -27.94 29.02 -13.98
CA SER A 345 -28.55 28.53 -12.74
C SER A 345 -29.23 29.67 -11.96
N ARG A 346 -28.58 30.85 -11.86
CA ARG A 346 -29.16 32.03 -11.19
C ARG A 346 -30.40 32.59 -11.90
N ARG A 347 -30.41 32.61 -13.24
CA ARG A 347 -31.54 33.14 -14.02
C ARG A 347 -32.69 32.13 -14.17
N GLY A 348 -32.38 30.84 -14.07
CA GLY A 348 -33.35 29.76 -14.27
C GLY A 348 -34.03 29.26 -13.01
N SER A 349 -33.52 29.55 -11.80
CA SER A 349 -34.20 29.17 -10.55
C SER A 349 -35.51 29.95 -10.38
N LYS A 350 -36.55 29.24 -9.91
CA LYS A 350 -37.88 29.81 -9.66
C LYS A 350 -38.00 30.44 -8.26
N SER A 351 -37.13 30.07 -7.31
CA SER A 351 -37.22 30.62 -5.96
C SER A 351 -36.62 32.02 -5.92
N GLN A 352 -37.44 32.99 -5.53
CA GLN A 352 -37.04 34.38 -5.35
C GLN A 352 -35.96 34.52 -4.26
N GLU A 353 -35.93 33.60 -3.28
CA GLU A 353 -34.93 33.52 -2.20
C GLU A 353 -33.51 33.15 -2.66
N THR A 354 -33.34 32.46 -3.81
CA THR A 354 -32.00 32.16 -4.34
C THR A 354 -31.42 33.28 -5.19
N ARG A 355 -32.21 34.32 -5.52
CA ARG A 355 -31.72 35.57 -6.09
C ARG A 355 -31.14 36.44 -4.98
N LYS A 356 -30.06 36.02 -4.33
CA LYS A 356 -29.25 36.94 -3.53
C LYS A 356 -28.76 38.04 -4.49
N GLU A 357 -29.21 39.26 -4.26
CA GLU A 357 -28.73 40.46 -4.95
C GLU A 357 -27.23 40.58 -4.67
N GLY A 358 -26.42 40.09 -5.61
CA GLY A 358 -25.00 40.41 -5.63
C GLY A 358 -24.83 41.90 -5.87
N PRO A 359 -23.71 42.50 -5.42
CA PRO A 359 -23.48 43.94 -5.55
C PRO A 359 -23.72 44.40 -7.00
N PRO A 360 -24.40 45.53 -7.21
CA PRO A 360 -24.80 45.99 -8.53
C PRO A 360 -23.56 46.37 -9.34
N TYR A 361 -23.10 45.48 -10.20
CA TYR A 361 -22.21 45.87 -11.30
C TYR A 361 -23.07 46.52 -12.39
N SER A 362 -23.49 47.77 -12.17
CA SER A 362 -24.03 48.66 -13.20
C SER A 362 -22.89 49.38 -13.92
N GLY A 363 -21.98 48.62 -14.54
CA GLY A 363 -21.04 49.16 -15.52
C GLY A 363 -21.67 49.10 -16.91
N PRO A 364 -21.82 50.22 -17.65
CA PRO A 364 -22.28 50.16 -19.03
C PRO A 364 -21.29 49.34 -19.86
N LEU A 365 -21.79 48.30 -20.55
CA LEU A 365 -21.05 47.58 -21.58
C LEU A 365 -20.90 48.51 -22.79
N THR A 366 -19.95 49.45 -22.73
CA THR A 366 -19.56 50.22 -23.90
C THR A 366 -18.81 49.31 -24.86
N ALA A 367 -19.33 49.21 -26.08
CA ALA A 367 -18.62 48.62 -27.21
C ALA A 367 -17.29 49.34 -27.38
N SER A 368 -16.18 48.62 -27.19
CA SER A 368 -14.83 49.12 -27.45
C SER A 368 -14.67 49.35 -28.96
N LYS A 369 -14.99 50.56 -29.41
CA LYS A 369 -14.38 51.19 -30.58
C LYS A 369 -12.90 51.39 -30.27
N LYS A 370 -12.05 50.42 -30.61
CA LYS A 370 -10.59 50.59 -30.65
C LYS A 370 -10.02 49.94 -31.91
N VAL A 371 -10.39 50.47 -33.08
CA VAL A 371 -9.63 50.27 -34.35
C VAL A 371 -9.49 51.58 -35.15
N ALA A 372 -10.17 52.68 -34.79
CA ALA A 372 -10.09 53.92 -35.57
C ALA A 372 -9.00 54.92 -35.14
N ALA A 373 -8.19 54.63 -34.11
CA ALA A 373 -7.17 55.57 -33.59
C ALA A 373 -5.72 55.11 -33.80
N LEU A 374 -5.48 54.10 -34.66
CA LEU A 374 -4.13 53.59 -34.96
C LEU A 374 -3.65 53.88 -36.39
N ASN A 375 -4.46 54.56 -37.22
CA ASN A 375 -4.10 54.91 -38.61
C ASN A 375 -3.71 56.39 -38.84
N GLU A 376 -3.68 57.23 -37.81
CA GLU A 376 -3.21 58.63 -37.93
C GLU A 376 -1.80 58.87 -37.35
N LEU A 377 -1.09 57.81 -36.96
CA LEU A 377 0.28 57.89 -36.41
C LEU A 377 1.35 57.24 -37.30
N PHE A 378 1.02 56.86 -38.54
CA PHE A 378 1.96 56.20 -39.48
C PHE A 378 1.90 56.74 -40.91
N ILE A 379 1.61 58.03 -41.08
CA ILE A 379 1.98 58.79 -42.29
C ILE A 379 2.68 60.08 -41.84
N SER A 380 3.97 59.94 -41.58
CA SER A 380 5.02 60.95 -41.74
C SER A 380 6.25 60.24 -42.27
#